data_AF-A0AA95MDN8-F1
#
_entry.id   AF-A0AA95MDN8-F1
#
_cell.length_a   1.000
_cell.length_b   1.000
_cell.length_c   1.000
_cell.angle_alpha   90.00
_cell.angle_beta   90.00
_cell.angle_gamma   90.00
#
_symmetry.space_group_name_H-M   'P 1'
#
loop_
_entity.id
_entity.type
_entity.pdbx_description
1 polymer ?
#
loop_
_entity_poly.entity_id
_entity_poly.type
_entity_poly.pdbx_seq_one_letter_code
_entity_poly.pdbx_strand_id
1 'polypeptide(L)'
;MTVIIQIHYTSIANTKGYQKAAITLKGRSKEQAAYEFWKWIKRKNPLKVEIKQVLCEKEDITELVLELEKQEIDKIMNDNLPF
;
A
#
# COMPACT_ATOMS: atom_id res chain seq x y z
N MET A 1 -13.14 10.61 8.32
CA MET A 1 -13.91 9.63 7.51
C MET A 1 -13.24 8.28 7.65
N THR A 2 -13.97 7.19 7.83
CA THR A 2 -13.37 5.85 7.96
C THR A 2 -13.59 5.09 6.67
N VAL A 3 -12.52 4.60 6.06
CA VAL A 3 -12.56 3.86 4.80
C VAL A 3 -12.15 2.42 5.03
N ILE A 4 -12.72 1.50 4.26
CA ILE A 4 -12.36 0.08 4.33
C ILE A 4 -11.43 -0.20 3.17
N ILE A 5 -10.20 -0.59 3.50
CA ILE A 5 -9.16 -0.94 2.54
C ILE A 5 -9.00 -2.46 2.54
N GLN A 6 -9.02 -3.03 1.35
CA GLN A 6 -8.86 -4.44 1.09
C GLN A 6 -7.68 -4.63 0.16
N ILE A 7 -6.68 -5.38 0.61
CA ILE A 7 -5.47 -5.67 -0.15
C ILE A 7 -5.43 -7.16 -0.43
N HIS A 8 -5.47 -7.48 -1.71
CA HIS A 8 -5.17 -8.79 -2.24
C HIS A 8 -3.72 -8.79 -2.68
N TYR A 9 -2.93 -9.70 -2.14
CA TYR A 9 -1.52 -9.83 -2.48
C TYR A 9 -1.15 -11.28 -2.72
N THR A 10 -0.09 -11.50 -3.48
CA THR A 10 0.48 -12.83 -3.68
C THR A 10 1.87 -12.84 -3.08
N SER A 11 2.18 -13.90 -2.34
CA SER A 11 3.53 -14.15 -1.84
C SER A 11 4.31 -14.97 -2.85
N ILE A 12 5.64 -14.87 -2.86
CA ILE A 12 6.53 -15.66 -3.74
C ILE A 12 6.26 -17.17 -3.68
N ALA A 13 5.81 -17.68 -2.53
CA ALA A 13 5.37 -19.07 -2.34
C ALA A 13 4.01 -19.38 -3.01
N ASN A 14 3.61 -18.61 -4.03
CA ASN A 14 2.33 -18.67 -4.75
C ASN A 14 1.08 -18.66 -3.85
N THR A 15 1.24 -18.12 -2.64
CA THR A 15 0.18 -18.09 -1.63
C THR A 15 -0.57 -16.78 -1.77
N LYS A 16 -1.88 -16.86 -2.00
CA LYS A 16 -2.77 -15.71 -2.07
C LYS A 16 -3.08 -15.24 -0.65
N GLY A 17 -2.69 -14.02 -0.34
CA GLY A 17 -3.01 -13.31 0.88
C GLY A 17 -4.17 -12.34 0.65
N TYR A 18 -5.05 -12.25 1.64
CA TYR A 18 -6.11 -11.26 1.69
C TYR A 18 -6.07 -10.58 3.05
N GLN A 19 -6.01 -9.25 3.05
CA GLN A 19 -6.07 -8.44 4.25
C GLN A 19 -7.08 -7.33 4.08
N LYS A 20 -7.89 -7.10 5.13
CA LYS A 20 -8.83 -5.98 5.18
C LYS A 20 -8.62 -5.20 6.46
N ALA A 21 -8.63 -3.88 6.36
CA ALA A 21 -8.57 -2.99 7.50
C ALA A 21 -9.52 -1.81 7.30
N ALA A 22 -10.22 -1.44 8.38
CA ALA A 22 -10.91 -0.17 8.45
C ALA A 22 -9.90 0.87 8.96
N ILE A 23 -9.62 1.88 8.13
CA ILE A 23 -8.65 2.93 8.44
C ILE A 23 -9.38 4.26 8.52
N THR A 24 -9.19 4.97 9.61
CA THR A 24 -9.70 6.34 9.75
C THR A 24 -8.76 7.31 9.04
N LEU A 25 -9.26 7.95 8.00
CA LEU A 25 -8.58 9.05 7.31
C LEU A 25 -8.55 10.28 8.24
N LYS A 26 -7.45 10.44 8.98
CA LYS A 26 -7.16 11.62 9.82
C LYS A 26 -6.51 12.74 8.99
N GLY A 27 -7.18 13.15 7.89
CA GLY A 27 -6.64 14.15 6.94
C GLY A 27 -5.63 13.60 5.93
N ARG A 28 -5.50 12.27 5.81
CA ARG A 28 -4.72 11.59 4.76
C ARG A 28 -5.64 11.16 3.63
N SER A 29 -5.13 11.12 2.40
CA SER A 29 -5.86 10.57 1.26
C SER A 29 -6.05 9.05 1.40
N LYS A 30 -7.10 8.52 0.78
CA LYS A 30 -7.40 7.08 0.78
C LYS A 30 -6.23 6.26 0.24
N GLU A 31 -5.50 6.79 -0.74
CA GLU A 31 -4.37 6.09 -1.35
C GLU A 31 -3.14 6.03 -0.43
N GLN A 32 -2.86 7.11 0.31
CA GLN A 32 -1.78 7.12 1.32
C GLN A 32 -2.06 6.13 2.45
N ALA A 33 -3.30 6.08 2.93
CA ALA A 33 -3.71 5.12 3.95
C ALA A 33 -3.58 3.67 3.45
N ALA A 34 -3.94 3.42 2.19
CA ALA A 34 -3.79 2.11 1.56
C ALA A 34 -2.31 1.70 1.40
N TYR A 35 -1.47 2.64 1.00
CA TYR A 35 -0.04 2.42 0.87
C TYR A 35 0.66 2.17 2.21
N GLU A 36 0.30 2.90 3.27
CA GLU A 36 0.82 2.62 4.61
C GLU A 36 0.38 1.23 5.12
N PHE A 37 -0.86 0.86 4.84
CA PHE A 37 -1.34 -0.49 5.16
C PHE A 37 -0.56 -1.55 4.39
N TRP A 38 -0.25 -1.30 3.12
CA TRP A 38 0.60 -2.16 2.32
C TRP A 38 2.02 -2.29 2.87
N LYS A 39 2.65 -1.17 3.25
CA LYS A 39 3.96 -1.16 3.94
C LYS A 39 3.93 -2.00 5.21
N TRP A 40 2.85 -1.92 5.98
CA TRP A 40 2.69 -2.73 7.19
C TRP A 40 2.60 -4.23 6.86
N ILE A 41 1.84 -4.62 5.83
CA ILE A 41 1.75 -6.01 5.37
C ILE A 41 3.12 -6.51 4.89
N LYS A 42 3.83 -5.72 4.06
CA LYS A 42 5.20 -6.01 3.60
C LYS A 42 6.16 -6.21 4.77
N ARG A 43 6.07 -5.38 5.83
CA ARG A 43 6.92 -5.52 7.03
C ARG A 43 6.60 -6.75 7.86
N LYS A 44 5.32 -7.14 7.94
CA LYS A 44 4.88 -8.29 8.73
C LYS A 44 5.19 -9.62 8.06
N ASN A 45 5.25 -9.64 6.73
CA ASN A 45 5.57 -10.84 5.96
C ASN A 45 7.08 -10.94 5.73
N PRO A 46 7.72 -12.05 6.15
CA PRO A 46 9.15 -12.26 5.90
C PRO A 46 9.47 -12.57 4.41
N LEU A 47 8.44 -12.91 3.63
CA LEU A 47 8.55 -13.20 2.20
C LEU A 47 8.21 -11.96 1.38
N LYS A 48 8.82 -11.78 0.21
CA LYS A 48 8.40 -10.74 -0.73
C LYS A 48 6.94 -10.98 -1.11
N VAL A 49 6.13 -9.97 -0.89
CA VAL A 49 4.72 -9.94 -1.27
C VAL A 49 4.52 -8.90 -2.36
N GLU A 50 3.75 -9.26 -3.37
CA GLU A 50 3.39 -8.40 -4.48
C GLU A 50 1.91 -8.05 -4.41
N ILE A 51 1.59 -6.76 -4.58
CA ILE A 51 0.19 -6.33 -4.67
C ILE A 51 -0.41 -6.95 -5.91
N LYS A 52 -1.55 -7.61 -5.74
CA LYS A 52 -2.40 -8.08 -6.83
C LYS A 52 -3.52 -7.09 -7.10
N GLN A 53 -4.15 -6.59 -6.04
CA GLN A 53 -5.29 -5.68 -6.12
C GLN A 53 -5.48 -4.92 -4.81
N VAL A 54 -5.83 -3.63 -4.90
CA VAL A 54 -6.18 -2.79 -3.74
C VAL A 54 -7.53 -2.16 -3.98
N LEU A 55 -8.50 -2.53 -3.16
CA LEU A 55 -9.84 -1.97 -3.17
C LEU A 55 -10.05 -1.07 -1.95
N CYS A 56 -10.46 0.17 -2.17
CA CYS A 56 -10.89 1.09 -1.13
C CYS A 56 -12.37 1.42 -1.34
N GLU A 57 -13.24 1.05 -0.41
CA GLU A 57 -14.69 1.30 -0.51
C GLU A 57 -15.34 0.87 -1.84
N LYS A 58 -14.84 -0.23 -2.45
CA LYS A 58 -15.23 -0.77 -3.78
C LYS A 58 -14.63 -0.04 -4.99
N GLU A 59 -13.83 0.99 -4.79
CA GLU A 59 -12.99 1.57 -5.84
C GLU A 59 -11.66 0.84 -5.91
N ASP A 60 -11.22 0.46 -7.12
CA ASP A 60 -9.87 -0.05 -7.32
C ASP A 60 -8.88 1.12 -7.35
N ILE A 61 -7.93 1.09 -6.42
CA ILE A 61 -6.89 2.12 -6.28
C ILE A 61 -5.50 1.51 -6.42
N THR A 62 -5.41 0.33 -7.05
CA THR A 62 -4.16 -0.44 -7.18
C THR A 62 -3.07 0.39 -7.85
N GLU A 63 -3.42 1.06 -8.96
CA GLU A 63 -2.50 1.91 -9.71
C GLU A 63 -2.06 3.13 -8.89
N LEU A 64 -2.99 3.77 -8.17
CA LEU A 64 -2.69 4.93 -7.34
C LEU A 64 -1.72 4.60 -6.20
N VAL A 65 -1.88 3.43 -5.57
CA VAL A 65 -0.98 2.95 -4.52
C VAL A 65 0.42 2.64 -5.07
N LEU A 66 0.50 2.05 -6.27
CA LEU A 66 1.77 1.79 -6.97
C LEU A 66 2.47 3.09 -7.38
N GLU A 67 1.71 4.07 -7.84
CA GLU A 67 2.24 5.39 -8.21
C GLU A 67 2.76 6.14 -6.97
N LEU A 68 2.03 6.09 -5.85
CA LEU A 68 2.49 6.59 -4.57
C LEU A 68 3.77 5.91 -4.08
N GLU A 69 3.88 4.59 -4.23
CA GLU A 69 5.11 3.86 -3.90
C GLU A 69 6.30 4.40 -4.71
N LYS A 70 6.12 4.62 -6.02
CA LYS A 70 7.15 5.22 -6.88
C LYS A 70 7.49 6.65 -6.48
N GLN A 71 6.50 7.50 -6.25
CA GLN A 71 6.71 8.90 -5.87
C GLN A 71 7.44 9.02 -4.52
N GLU A 72 7.13 8.14 -3.57
CA GLU A 72 7.80 8.17 -2.27
C GLU A 72 9.25 7.68 -2.36
N ILE A 73 9.54 6.66 -3.19
CA ILE A 73 10.92 6.23 -3.48
C ILE A 73 11.72 7.36 -4.14
N ASP A 74 11.13 8.03 -5.13
CA ASP A 74 11.75 9.14 -5.85
C ASP A 74 12.08 10.31 -4.91
N LYS A 75 11.14 10.66 -4.02
CA LYS A 75 11.36 11.68 -2.97
C LYS A 75 12.52 11.32 -2.04
N ILE A 76 12.60 10.07 -1.58
CA ILE A 76 13.65 9.61 -0.67
C ILE A 76 15.04 9.67 -1.33
N MET A 77 15.12 9.34 -2.63
CA MET A 77 16.36 9.42 -3.40
C MET A 77 16.82 10.87 -3.61
N ASN A 78 15.89 11.79 -3.87
CA ASN A 78 16.23 13.20 -4.11
C ASN A 78 16.65 13.95 -2.83
N ASP A 79 16.22 13.50 -1.64
CA ASP A 79 16.55 14.11 -0.35
C ASP A 79 17.95 13.71 0.19
N ASN A 80 18.59 12.68 -0.40
CA ASN A 80 19.89 12.15 0.03
C ASN A 80 21.09 12.63 -0.81
N LEU A 81 20.95 13.70 -1.60
CA LEU A 81 22.10 14.38 -2.21
C LEU A 81 22.54 15.55 -1.33
N PRO A 82 23.58 15.40 -0.49
CA PRO A 82 24.30 16.56 0.01
C PRO A 82 24.99 17.21 -1.18
N PHE A 83 24.67 18.48 -1.42
CA PHE A 83 25.35 19.37 -2.36
C PHE A 83 26.85 19.44 -2.05
#